data_AF-A0A803QVD6-F1
#
_entry.id   AF-A0A803QVD6-F1
#
_cell.length_a   1.000
_cell.length_b   1.000
_cell.length_c   1.000
_cell.angle_alpha   90.00
_cell.angle_beta   90.00
_cell.angle_gamma   90.00
#
_symmetry.space_group_name_H-M   'P 1'
#
loop_
_entity.id
_entity.type
_entity.pdbx_description
1 polymer ?
#
loop_
_entity_poly.entity_id
_entity_poly.type
_entity_poly.pdbx_seq_one_letter_code
_entity_poly.pdbx_strand_id
1 'polypeptide(L)'
;MFAIAKKVDNIHGRPWIGFQSWHAAGRKVSLSTEAEKVLEETIQENTRGDVIYFWARMDMNEGFQNALTFWSMCDILNGGYCRNAFEDAFRHMYGLPSHIEALPPMPEDGGHWSALHSWVMPTPSFLEFVMFSRMFADSLDALHTNNSKRNICLLGSSDIEKKHCYCRILEVLVNVWAYHSGRKMVLIDPHSGSLQEQHPVELRQGHMWAKYFNISLLKRMDEDLAEAADDGDRPSEMWLWPLTGEVHWQGIYEREREQRYRLKMDKKRKTREKLFERMKYGYKQKSLGG
;
A
#
# COMPACT_ATOMS: atom_id res chain seq x y z
N MET A 1 2.32 3.86 -14.04
CA MET A 1 3.49 3.60 -13.18
C MET A 1 2.93 3.29 -11.81
N PHE A 2 3.00 2.03 -11.38
CA PHE A 2 2.54 1.57 -10.06
C PHE A 2 3.49 2.13 -9.01
N ALA A 3 2.99 2.92 -8.06
CA ALA A 3 3.77 3.39 -6.92
C ALA A 3 3.18 2.83 -5.62
N ILE A 4 3.00 1.51 -5.58
CA ILE A 4 2.93 0.79 -4.30
C ILE A 4 4.38 0.60 -3.85
N ALA A 5 4.68 0.84 -2.58
CA ALA A 5 6.05 0.75 -2.09
C ALA A 5 6.62 -0.66 -2.36
N LYS A 6 7.55 -0.73 -3.32
CA LYS A 6 8.18 -1.99 -3.73
C LYS A 6 8.98 -2.64 -2.60
N LYS A 7 9.46 -1.86 -1.65
CA LYS A 7 10.24 -2.34 -0.50
C LYS A 7 9.69 -1.70 0.76
N VAL A 8 9.32 -2.54 1.72
CA VAL A 8 8.72 -2.11 2.98
C VAL A 8 9.78 -1.86 4.05
N ASP A 9 10.84 -2.67 4.09
CA ASP A 9 11.90 -2.57 5.10
C ASP A 9 13.05 -1.60 4.73
N ASN A 10 13.12 -1.17 3.46
CA ASN A 10 13.98 -0.05 3.05
C ASN A 10 13.28 1.31 3.21
N ILE A 11 12.03 1.32 3.69
CA ILE A 11 11.37 2.55 4.06
C ILE A 11 12.14 3.10 5.23
N HIS A 12 12.63 4.32 5.07
CA HIS A 12 13.47 5.01 6.03
C HIS A 12 12.97 4.81 7.48
N GLY A 13 13.86 4.73 8.46
CA GLY A 13 13.49 4.60 9.89
C GLY A 13 12.80 5.83 10.50
N ARG A 14 12.16 6.67 9.68
CA ARG A 14 11.37 7.81 10.15
C ARG A 14 10.03 7.31 10.70
N PRO A 15 9.50 8.00 11.73
CA PRO A 15 8.21 7.66 12.31
C PRO A 15 6.99 7.95 11.42
N TRP A 16 7.17 8.76 10.36
CA TRP A 16 6.11 9.21 9.46
C TRP A 16 6.53 9.10 8.01
N ILE A 17 5.56 8.84 7.13
CA ILE A 17 5.73 8.74 5.68
C ILE A 17 4.69 9.64 5.02
N GLY A 18 5.17 10.51 4.14
CA GLY A 18 4.33 11.38 3.32
C GLY A 18 4.49 11.09 1.84
N PHE A 19 3.43 11.33 1.08
CA PHE A 19 3.43 11.28 -0.37
C PHE A 19 2.78 12.55 -0.94
N GLN A 20 3.36 13.07 -2.01
CA GLN A 20 2.77 14.13 -2.82
C GLN A 20 2.94 13.77 -4.29
N SER A 21 1.85 13.70 -5.05
CA SER A 21 1.93 13.49 -6.49
C SER A 21 2.35 14.77 -7.21
N TRP A 22 3.02 14.61 -8.36
CA TRP A 22 3.29 15.72 -9.27
C TRP A 22 2.00 16.40 -9.80
N HIS A 23 0.89 15.64 -9.87
CA HIS A 23 -0.42 16.18 -10.21
C HIS A 23 -0.93 17.19 -9.17
N ALA A 24 -0.65 16.97 -7.88
CA ALA A 24 -1.00 17.91 -6.82
C ALA A 24 -0.28 19.26 -7.01
N ALA A 25 1.02 19.22 -7.32
CA ALA A 25 1.80 20.42 -7.64
C ALA A 25 1.28 21.12 -8.91
N GLY A 26 0.98 20.36 -9.97
CA GLY A 26 0.40 20.90 -11.21
C GLY A 26 -0.96 21.56 -11.03
N ARG A 27 -1.74 21.11 -10.04
CA ARG A 27 -3.04 21.69 -9.66
C ARG A 27 -2.95 22.77 -8.59
N LYS A 28 -1.73 23.18 -8.19
CA LYS A 28 -1.47 24.18 -7.15
C LYS A 28 -2.11 23.84 -5.80
N VAL A 29 -2.25 22.55 -5.51
CA VAL A 29 -2.72 22.03 -4.21
C VAL A 29 -1.57 21.42 -3.41
N SER A 30 -0.32 21.82 -3.66
CA SER A 30 0.81 21.46 -2.80
C SER A 30 0.80 22.31 -1.52
N LEU A 31 1.30 21.75 -0.42
CA LEU A 31 1.46 22.50 0.83
C LEU A 31 2.37 23.71 0.63
N SER A 32 2.00 24.84 1.23
CA SER A 32 2.86 26.01 1.39
C SER A 32 3.92 25.73 2.47
N THR A 33 4.99 26.50 2.50
CA THR A 33 6.00 26.40 3.57
C THR A 33 5.40 26.59 4.96
N GLU A 34 4.37 27.43 5.09
CA GLU A 34 3.64 27.62 6.34
C GLU A 34 2.86 26.36 6.72
N ALA A 35 2.11 25.78 5.77
CA ALA A 35 1.34 24.57 6.01
C ALA A 35 2.22 23.34 6.28
N GLU A 36 3.37 23.24 5.61
CA GLU A 36 4.39 22.21 5.89
C GLU A 36 4.93 22.32 7.31
N LYS A 37 5.22 23.54 7.76
CA LYS A 37 5.69 23.79 9.13
C LYS A 37 4.64 23.41 10.17
N VAL A 38 3.38 23.81 9.97
CA VAL A 38 2.27 23.42 10.86
C VAL A 38 2.13 21.91 10.91
N LEU A 39 2.24 21.22 9.76
CA LEU A 39 2.19 19.77 9.69
C LEU A 39 3.35 19.12 10.47
N GLU A 40 4.59 19.60 10.29
CA GLU A 40 5.75 19.09 11.04
C GLU A 40 5.60 19.28 12.56
N GLU A 41 5.19 20.47 13.00
CA GLU A 41 4.97 20.77 14.42
C GLU A 41 3.87 19.87 15.00
N THR A 42 2.75 19.72 14.29
CA THR A 42 1.64 18.86 14.71
C THR A 42 2.07 17.38 14.82
N ILE A 43 2.86 16.90 13.86
CA ILE A 43 3.40 15.53 13.86
C ILE A 43 4.34 15.31 15.05
N GLN A 44 5.16 16.31 15.40
CA GLN A 44 6.08 16.23 16.54
C GLN A 44 5.35 16.21 17.88
N GLU A 45 4.22 16.93 17.99
CA GLU A 45 3.38 16.90 19.19
C GLU A 45 2.57 15.59 19.29
N ASN A 46 2.12 15.05 18.16
CA ASN A 46 1.20 13.92 18.10
C ASN A 46 1.91 12.59 17.81
N THR A 47 2.85 12.21 18.67
CA THR A 47 3.72 11.02 18.47
C THR A 47 3.03 9.65 18.59
N ARG A 48 1.76 9.60 18.98
CA ARG A 48 1.04 8.35 19.31
C ARG A 48 -0.31 8.17 18.61
N GLY A 49 -0.74 9.14 17.81
CA GLY A 49 -2.04 9.11 17.16
C GLY A 49 -2.02 8.35 15.83
N ASP A 50 -2.96 7.43 15.65
CA ASP A 50 -3.24 6.79 14.36
C ASP A 50 -4.06 7.74 13.47
N VAL A 51 -3.39 8.78 12.98
CA VAL A 51 -3.95 9.88 12.20
C VAL A 51 -3.35 9.92 10.79
N ILE A 52 -4.19 10.28 9.82
CA ILE A 52 -3.79 10.53 8.44
C ILE A 52 -4.11 11.99 8.16
N TYR A 53 -3.09 12.75 7.81
CA TYR A 53 -3.26 14.10 7.32
C TYR A 53 -3.29 14.07 5.80
N PHE A 54 -4.18 14.83 5.18
CA PHE A 54 -4.25 14.97 3.72
C PHE A 54 -4.63 16.39 3.34
N TRP A 55 -4.33 16.81 2.12
CA TRP A 55 -4.54 18.21 1.70
C TRP A 55 -5.08 18.38 0.28
N ALA A 56 -5.01 17.37 -0.58
CA ALA A 56 -5.72 17.38 -1.85
C ALA A 56 -7.08 16.70 -1.69
N ARG A 57 -8.15 17.42 -2.02
CA ARG A 57 -9.52 16.91 -1.91
C ARG A 57 -10.01 16.34 -3.24
N MET A 58 -10.83 15.31 -3.16
CA MET A 58 -11.43 14.62 -4.32
C MET A 58 -12.47 15.48 -5.07
N ASP A 59 -13.09 16.45 -4.39
CA ASP A 59 -14.16 17.32 -4.90
C ASP A 59 -13.68 18.66 -5.52
N MET A 60 -12.36 18.94 -5.51
CA MET A 60 -11.79 20.22 -5.98
C MET A 60 -11.77 20.41 -7.51
N ASN A 61 -12.37 19.52 -8.29
CA ASN A 61 -12.60 19.82 -9.72
C ASN A 61 -13.89 20.62 -9.85
N GLU A 62 -13.79 21.79 -10.49
CA GLU A 62 -14.86 22.81 -10.64
C GLU A 62 -16.19 22.32 -11.28
N GLY A 63 -16.31 21.04 -11.66
CA GLY A 63 -17.51 20.42 -12.23
C GLY A 63 -18.35 19.55 -11.26
N PHE A 64 -17.92 19.33 -10.01
CA PHE A 64 -18.57 18.39 -9.07
C PHE A 64 -19.32 19.08 -7.92
N GLN A 65 -19.97 20.22 -8.17
CA GLN A 65 -20.63 21.03 -7.13
C GLN A 65 -21.93 20.45 -6.54
N ASN A 66 -22.44 19.33 -7.09
CA ASN A 66 -23.57 18.62 -6.49
C ASN A 66 -23.03 17.52 -5.56
N ALA A 67 -23.63 17.35 -4.39
CA ALA A 67 -23.26 16.32 -3.41
C ALA A 67 -23.33 14.92 -4.03
N LEU A 68 -22.20 14.49 -4.58
CA LEU A 68 -22.00 13.15 -5.12
C LEU A 68 -21.46 12.30 -3.97
N THR A 69 -22.05 11.12 -3.77
CA THR A 69 -21.54 10.13 -2.82
C THR A 69 -20.09 9.77 -3.16
N PHE A 70 -19.32 9.26 -2.19
CA PHE A 70 -17.96 8.80 -2.42
C PHE A 70 -17.84 7.86 -3.63
N TRP A 71 -18.72 6.85 -3.69
CA TRP A 71 -18.71 5.87 -4.77
C TRP A 71 -19.13 6.49 -6.10
N SER A 72 -20.08 7.43 -6.11
CA SER A 72 -20.45 8.19 -7.32
C SER A 72 -19.27 9.01 -7.86
N MET A 73 -18.50 9.67 -6.98
CA MET A 73 -17.27 10.38 -7.38
C MET A 73 -16.24 9.40 -7.94
N CYS A 74 -16.07 8.25 -7.30
CA CYS A 74 -15.15 7.23 -7.79
C CYS A 74 -15.54 6.70 -9.18
N ASP A 75 -16.82 6.44 -9.40
CA ASP A 75 -17.35 6.00 -10.69
C ASP A 75 -17.05 7.03 -11.78
N ILE A 76 -17.30 8.32 -11.52
CA ILE A 76 -16.99 9.40 -12.48
C ILE A 76 -15.50 9.45 -12.82
N LEU A 77 -14.61 9.26 -11.84
CA LEU A 77 -13.16 9.29 -12.07
C LEU A 77 -12.65 8.04 -12.79
N ASN A 78 -13.37 6.91 -12.76
CA ASN A 78 -12.91 5.61 -13.26
C ASN A 78 -13.85 5.02 -14.33
N GLY A 79 -14.39 5.87 -15.21
CA GLY A 79 -15.16 5.43 -16.38
C GLY A 79 -16.50 4.73 -16.06
N GLY A 80 -17.03 4.91 -14.85
CA GLY A 80 -18.31 4.36 -14.39
C GLY A 80 -18.23 2.98 -13.74
N TYR A 81 -17.04 2.38 -13.62
CA TYR A 81 -16.86 1.00 -13.17
C TYR A 81 -16.19 0.86 -11.80
N CYS A 82 -15.92 1.97 -11.09
CA CYS A 82 -15.18 1.91 -9.82
C CYS A 82 -15.87 1.01 -8.80
N ARG A 83 -17.17 1.22 -8.58
CA ARG A 83 -17.92 0.50 -7.55
C ARG A 83 -17.88 -1.00 -7.76
N ASN A 84 -18.20 -1.46 -8.96
CA ASN A 84 -18.22 -2.87 -9.30
C ASN A 84 -16.82 -3.46 -9.22
N ALA A 85 -15.81 -2.77 -9.77
CA ALA A 85 -14.42 -3.23 -9.73
C ALA A 85 -13.90 -3.32 -8.29
N PHE A 86 -14.26 -2.37 -7.43
CA PHE A 86 -13.90 -2.41 -6.02
C PHE A 86 -14.58 -3.56 -5.31
N GLU A 87 -15.90 -3.68 -5.46
CA GLU A 87 -16.69 -4.72 -4.84
C GLU A 87 -16.20 -6.12 -5.22
N ASP A 88 -15.96 -6.36 -6.52
CA ASP A 88 -15.48 -7.64 -7.03
C ASP A 88 -14.04 -7.94 -6.58
N ALA A 89 -13.16 -6.93 -6.56
CA ALA A 89 -11.79 -7.11 -6.10
C ALA A 89 -11.75 -7.38 -4.59
N PHE A 90 -12.56 -6.67 -3.80
CA PHE A 90 -12.68 -6.86 -2.37
C PHE A 90 -13.27 -8.25 -2.04
N ARG A 91 -14.31 -8.66 -2.78
CA ARG A 91 -14.90 -10.00 -2.69
C ARG A 91 -13.87 -11.08 -2.99
N HIS A 92 -13.13 -10.93 -4.09
CA HIS A 92 -12.09 -11.87 -4.49
C HIS A 92 -10.98 -11.96 -3.42
N MET A 93 -10.49 -10.82 -2.94
CA MET A 93 -9.41 -10.74 -1.96
C MET A 93 -9.72 -11.47 -0.66
N TYR A 94 -10.95 -11.34 -0.15
CA TYR A 94 -11.39 -11.99 1.10
C TYR A 94 -12.10 -13.32 0.89
N GLY A 95 -12.23 -13.81 -0.34
CA GLY A 95 -12.97 -15.05 -0.65
C GLY A 95 -14.45 -15.00 -0.25
N LEU A 96 -15.09 -13.83 -0.36
CA LEU A 96 -16.47 -13.66 0.09
C LEU A 96 -17.46 -14.32 -0.89
N PRO A 97 -18.49 -15.03 -0.40
CA PRO A 97 -19.59 -15.51 -1.23
C PRO A 97 -20.34 -14.37 -1.95
N SER A 98 -20.93 -14.68 -3.11
CA SER A 98 -21.64 -13.70 -3.95
C SER A 98 -22.85 -13.02 -3.29
N HIS A 99 -23.46 -13.67 -2.29
CA HIS A 99 -24.62 -13.13 -1.56
C HIS A 99 -24.22 -12.17 -0.43
N ILE A 100 -22.91 -12.06 -0.11
CA ILE A 100 -22.42 -11.15 0.91
C ILE A 100 -22.02 -9.82 0.24
N GLU A 101 -22.47 -8.72 0.85
CA GLU A 101 -22.08 -7.37 0.46
C GLU A 101 -20.56 -7.20 0.63
N ALA A 102 -19.90 -6.77 -0.45
CA ALA A 102 -18.45 -6.60 -0.51
C ALA A 102 -18.01 -5.17 -0.82
N LEU A 103 -18.97 -4.24 -0.96
CA LEU A 103 -18.70 -2.82 -1.14
C LEU A 103 -18.78 -2.12 0.22
N PRO A 104 -17.67 -1.59 0.75
CA PRO A 104 -17.71 -0.93 2.05
C PRO A 104 -18.57 0.36 2.01
N PRO A 105 -19.46 0.59 2.99
CA PRO A 105 -20.34 1.75 3.00
C PRO A 105 -19.56 3.02 3.37
N MET A 106 -19.73 4.08 2.58
CA MET A 106 -19.07 5.37 2.78
C MET A 106 -20.13 6.44 3.09
N PRO A 107 -19.91 7.32 4.09
CA PRO A 107 -20.94 8.24 4.58
C PRO A 107 -21.21 9.40 3.62
N GLU A 108 -22.39 9.99 3.77
CA GLU A 108 -22.82 11.25 3.13
C GLU A 108 -22.95 12.36 4.19
N ASP A 109 -21.93 12.52 5.02
CA ASP A 109 -21.89 13.46 6.15
C ASP A 109 -21.32 14.85 5.78
N GLY A 110 -21.02 15.07 4.49
CA GLY A 110 -20.45 16.32 3.98
C GLY A 110 -18.95 16.48 4.19
N GLY A 111 -18.26 15.48 4.75
CA GLY A 111 -16.80 15.50 4.88
C GLY A 111 -16.07 15.32 3.55
N HIS A 112 -14.78 15.68 3.54
CA HIS A 112 -13.93 15.60 2.36
C HIS A 112 -13.06 14.34 2.32
N TRP A 113 -12.81 13.84 1.10
CA TRP A 113 -11.97 12.67 0.85
C TRP A 113 -10.62 13.05 0.23
N SER A 114 -9.57 12.31 0.59
CA SER A 114 -8.23 12.48 0.03
C SER A 114 -8.18 12.11 -1.45
N ALA A 115 -7.36 12.82 -2.22
CA ALA A 115 -7.09 12.55 -3.62
C ALA A 115 -5.61 12.71 -3.97
N LEU A 116 -5.21 12.32 -5.18
CA LEU A 116 -3.87 12.56 -5.75
C LEU A 116 -2.72 12.04 -4.87
N HIS A 117 -2.98 11.02 -4.05
CA HIS A 117 -2.10 10.49 -3.00
C HIS A 117 -1.47 11.57 -2.09
N SER A 118 -2.15 12.69 -1.85
CA SER A 118 -1.57 13.82 -1.11
C SER A 118 -1.86 13.72 0.38
N TRP A 119 -1.07 12.89 1.07
CA TRP A 119 -1.25 12.55 2.48
C TRP A 119 0.06 12.26 3.20
N VAL A 120 0.02 12.28 4.54
CA VAL A 120 1.08 11.82 5.43
C VAL A 120 0.46 11.04 6.59
N MET A 121 1.11 9.94 6.98
CA MET A 121 0.64 9.07 8.07
C MET A 121 1.81 8.41 8.82
N PRO A 122 1.58 7.91 10.04
CA PRO A 122 2.59 7.15 10.77
C PRO A 122 3.06 5.94 9.98
N THR A 123 4.34 5.60 10.14
CA THR A 123 4.93 4.43 9.47
C THR A 123 4.15 3.14 9.74
N PRO A 124 3.73 2.80 10.98
CA PRO A 124 2.90 1.61 11.21
C PRO A 124 1.60 1.58 10.39
N SER A 125 0.89 2.71 10.32
CA SER A 125 -0.35 2.82 9.57
C SER A 125 -0.09 2.70 8.06
N PHE A 126 1.00 3.27 7.56
CA PHE A 126 1.45 3.10 6.18
C PHE A 126 1.70 1.62 5.83
N LEU A 127 2.34 0.87 6.73
CA LEU A 127 2.61 -0.56 6.52
C LEU A 127 1.30 -1.35 6.36
N GLU A 128 0.33 -1.09 7.23
CA GLU A 128 -1.01 -1.68 7.14
C GLU A 128 -1.71 -1.33 5.82
N PHE A 129 -1.66 -0.05 5.43
CA PHE A 129 -2.25 0.42 4.19
C PHE A 129 -1.61 -0.24 2.96
N VAL A 130 -0.29 -0.40 2.93
CA VAL A 130 0.41 -1.05 1.82
C VAL A 130 0.08 -2.54 1.73
N MET A 131 0.02 -3.26 2.86
CA MET A 131 -0.41 -4.67 2.89
C MET A 131 -1.81 -4.84 2.28
N PHE A 132 -2.77 -4.02 2.72
CA PHE A 132 -4.10 -4.00 2.13
C PHE A 132 -4.06 -3.68 0.63
N SER A 133 -3.38 -2.59 0.26
CA SER A 133 -3.38 -2.09 -1.11
C SER A 133 -2.77 -3.06 -2.11
N ARG A 134 -1.71 -3.80 -1.73
CA ARG A 134 -1.06 -4.75 -2.63
C ARG A 134 -1.89 -6.01 -2.88
N MET A 135 -2.56 -6.52 -1.84
CA MET A 135 -3.46 -7.68 -1.97
C MET A 135 -4.70 -7.30 -2.78
N PHE A 136 -5.20 -6.07 -2.57
CA PHE A 136 -6.31 -5.54 -3.35
C PHE A 136 -5.92 -5.37 -4.82
N ALA A 137 -4.73 -4.82 -5.10
CA ALA A 137 -4.25 -4.64 -6.47
C ALA A 137 -4.10 -5.98 -7.21
N ASP A 138 -3.59 -7.02 -6.55
CA ASP A 138 -3.52 -8.38 -7.09
C ASP A 138 -4.92 -8.94 -7.39
N SER A 139 -5.86 -8.77 -6.46
CA SER A 139 -7.24 -9.22 -6.62
C SER A 139 -7.98 -8.50 -7.75
N LEU A 140 -7.74 -7.20 -7.91
CA LEU A 140 -8.28 -6.39 -9.00
C LEU A 140 -7.73 -6.84 -10.36
N ASP A 141 -6.44 -7.16 -10.44
CA ASP A 141 -5.84 -7.65 -11.67
C ASP A 141 -6.37 -9.03 -12.06
N ALA A 142 -6.56 -9.91 -11.08
CA ALA A 142 -7.13 -11.25 -11.29
C ALA A 142 -8.50 -11.22 -12.00
N LEU A 143 -9.29 -10.16 -11.81
CA LEU A 143 -10.59 -9.98 -12.50
C LEU A 143 -10.45 -9.84 -14.02
N HIS A 144 -9.29 -9.45 -14.53
CA HIS A 144 -9.05 -9.28 -15.97
C HIS A 144 -8.80 -10.61 -16.70
N THR A 145 -8.58 -11.71 -15.98
CA THR A 145 -8.25 -13.04 -16.51
C THR A 145 -9.33 -13.61 -17.45
N ASN A 146 -10.60 -13.27 -17.22
CA ASN A 146 -11.74 -13.82 -17.97
C ASN A 146 -12.13 -13.03 -19.23
N ASN A 147 -11.49 -11.88 -19.49
CA ASN A 147 -11.81 -11.07 -20.66
C ASN A 147 -10.91 -11.44 -21.85
N SER A 148 -11.52 -11.80 -22.98
CA SER A 148 -10.85 -12.12 -24.26
C SER A 148 -9.99 -10.99 -24.83
N LYS A 149 -10.00 -9.80 -24.19
CA LYS A 149 -9.19 -8.63 -24.50
C LYS A 149 -8.26 -8.30 -23.33
N ARG A 150 -7.25 -9.15 -23.10
CA ARG A 150 -6.20 -9.01 -22.05
C ARG A 150 -5.48 -7.66 -22.00
N ASN A 151 -5.70 -6.75 -22.96
CA ASN A 151 -5.02 -5.46 -23.10
C ASN A 151 -5.92 -4.22 -22.90
N ILE A 152 -7.17 -4.36 -22.47
CA ILE A 152 -8.08 -3.21 -22.27
C ILE A 152 -8.41 -3.04 -20.80
N CYS A 153 -8.01 -1.90 -20.26
CA CYS A 153 -8.42 -1.44 -18.94
C CYS A 153 -9.92 -1.10 -18.89
N LEU A 154 -10.65 -1.71 -17.95
CA LEU A 154 -12.08 -1.43 -17.74
C LEU A 154 -12.34 -0.09 -17.02
N LEU A 155 -11.35 0.45 -16.31
CA LEU A 155 -11.44 1.68 -15.52
C LEU A 155 -11.06 2.95 -16.29
N GLY A 156 -10.59 2.82 -17.53
CA GLY A 156 -10.07 3.92 -18.33
C GLY A 156 -10.96 4.24 -19.53
N SER A 157 -11.33 5.51 -19.67
CA SER A 157 -12.12 6.01 -20.80
C SER A 157 -11.23 6.39 -22.00
N SER A 158 -10.02 6.90 -21.74
CA SER A 158 -9.04 7.32 -22.76
C SER A 158 -7.83 6.38 -22.88
N ASP A 159 -7.10 6.44 -23.98
CA ASP A 159 -5.90 5.61 -24.19
C ASP A 159 -4.77 5.92 -23.20
N ILE A 160 -4.73 7.15 -22.67
CA ILE A 160 -3.79 7.53 -21.61
C ILE A 160 -4.20 6.88 -20.29
N GLU A 161 -5.49 6.94 -19.94
CA GLU A 161 -6.01 6.32 -18.71
C GLU A 161 -5.84 4.80 -18.73
N LYS A 162 -6.04 4.16 -19.88
CA LYS A 162 -5.82 2.72 -20.03
C LYS A 162 -4.38 2.30 -19.74
N LYS A 163 -3.38 3.16 -19.98
CA LYS A 163 -1.97 2.90 -19.60
C LYS A 163 -1.71 2.99 -18.09
N HIS A 164 -2.64 3.57 -17.33
CA HIS A 164 -2.56 3.79 -15.90
C HIS A 164 -3.79 3.22 -15.20
N CYS A 165 -4.23 2.05 -15.66
CA CYS A 165 -5.55 1.49 -15.38
C CYS A 165 -5.95 1.53 -13.91
N TYR A 166 -5.05 1.07 -13.03
CA TYR A 166 -5.37 0.97 -11.61
C TYR A 166 -5.01 2.23 -10.83
N CYS A 167 -4.27 3.19 -11.40
CA CYS A 167 -3.77 4.33 -10.62
C CYS A 167 -4.90 5.11 -9.92
N ARG A 168 -6.01 5.37 -10.62
CA ARG A 168 -7.14 6.14 -10.06
C ARG A 168 -7.95 5.38 -9.00
N ILE A 169 -8.15 4.08 -9.16
CA ILE A 169 -8.81 3.27 -8.11
C ILE A 169 -7.88 3.05 -6.91
N LEU A 170 -6.57 2.97 -7.13
CA LEU A 170 -5.58 2.90 -6.06
C LEU A 170 -5.51 4.20 -5.24
N GLU A 171 -5.79 5.35 -5.85
CA GLU A 171 -5.90 6.64 -5.15
C GLU A 171 -7.03 6.66 -4.13
N VAL A 172 -8.13 5.92 -4.36
CA VAL A 172 -9.28 5.92 -3.43
C VAL A 172 -9.14 4.92 -2.29
N LEU A 173 -8.22 3.95 -2.40
CA LEU A 173 -8.03 2.91 -1.37
C LEU A 173 -7.71 3.50 0.01
N VAL A 174 -6.92 4.57 0.05
CA VAL A 174 -6.51 5.19 1.32
C VAL A 174 -7.73 5.70 2.09
N ASN A 175 -8.76 6.20 1.40
CA ASN A 175 -9.99 6.69 2.02
C ASN A 175 -10.79 5.54 2.63
N VAL A 176 -10.99 4.46 1.86
CA VAL A 176 -11.73 3.29 2.32
C VAL A 176 -11.01 2.62 3.49
N TRP A 177 -9.70 2.39 3.36
CA TRP A 177 -8.88 1.82 4.42
C TRP A 177 -8.93 2.71 5.67
N ALA A 178 -8.65 4.01 5.56
CA ALA A 178 -8.63 4.93 6.70
C ALA A 178 -9.98 4.99 7.42
N TYR A 179 -11.08 5.06 6.66
CA TYR A 179 -12.42 5.15 7.19
C TYR A 179 -12.77 3.90 8.00
N HIS A 180 -12.62 2.72 7.39
CA HIS A 180 -13.07 1.46 7.99
C HIS A 180 -12.09 0.83 8.99
N SER A 181 -10.81 1.22 8.98
CA SER A 181 -9.84 0.85 10.02
C SER A 181 -9.89 1.77 11.25
N GLY A 182 -10.70 2.83 11.22
CA GLY A 182 -10.87 3.75 12.35
C GLY A 182 -9.73 4.75 12.51
N ARG A 183 -8.99 5.05 11.44
CA ARG A 183 -7.94 6.08 11.46
C ARG A 183 -8.56 7.46 11.47
N LYS A 184 -7.99 8.35 12.29
CA LYS A 184 -8.39 9.76 12.30
C LYS A 184 -7.99 10.38 10.96
N MET A 185 -8.90 11.07 10.29
CA MET A 185 -8.62 11.71 9.00
C MET A 185 -8.67 13.22 9.19
N VAL A 186 -7.60 13.92 8.88
CA VAL A 186 -7.50 15.37 9.09
C VAL A 186 -7.13 16.04 7.78
N LEU A 187 -8.01 16.91 7.30
CA LEU A 187 -7.74 17.80 6.20
C LEU A 187 -6.84 18.94 6.68
N ILE A 188 -5.75 19.19 5.95
CA ILE A 188 -4.90 20.36 6.09
C ILE A 188 -5.20 21.30 4.93
N ASP A 189 -5.51 22.55 5.24
CA ASP A 189 -5.58 23.58 4.21
C ASP A 189 -4.17 23.83 3.64
N PRO A 190 -3.96 23.64 2.32
CA PRO A 190 -2.62 23.66 1.74
C PRO A 190 -1.96 25.04 1.78
N HIS A 191 -2.69 26.12 2.08
CA HIS A 191 -2.14 27.48 2.11
C HIS A 191 -1.88 27.97 3.53
N SER A 192 -2.87 27.84 4.40
CA SER A 192 -2.87 28.33 5.79
C SER A 192 -2.38 27.30 6.82
N GLY A 193 -2.40 26.01 6.48
CA GLY A 193 -2.10 24.93 7.42
C GLY A 193 -3.23 24.61 8.40
N SER A 194 -4.42 25.21 8.26
CA SER A 194 -5.54 24.94 9.18
C SER A 194 -5.93 23.46 9.15
N LEU A 195 -6.09 22.87 10.34
CA LEU A 195 -6.41 21.45 10.50
C LEU A 195 -7.90 21.26 10.80
N GLN A 196 -8.56 20.37 10.06
CA GLN A 196 -9.95 20.00 10.31
C GLN A 196 -10.13 18.49 10.21
N GLU A 197 -10.63 17.88 11.27
CA GLU A 197 -11.02 16.47 11.24
C GLU A 197 -12.19 16.25 10.27
N GLN A 198 -12.05 15.23 9.42
CA GLN A 198 -13.04 14.80 8.45
C GLN A 198 -13.60 13.43 8.85
N HIS A 199 -14.91 13.29 8.74
CA HIS A 199 -15.64 12.09 9.14
C HIS A 199 -15.27 11.66 10.57
N PRO A 200 -15.64 12.37 11.65
CA PRO A 200 -15.15 12.08 13.00
C PRO A 200 -15.30 10.60 13.41
N VAL A 201 -14.26 10.02 14.02
CA VAL A 201 -14.20 8.56 14.33
C VAL A 201 -15.37 8.12 15.22
N GLU A 202 -15.82 9.00 16.12
CA GLU A 202 -16.95 8.77 17.02
C GLU A 202 -18.26 8.51 16.25
N LEU A 203 -18.44 9.17 15.09
CA LEU A 203 -19.63 9.02 14.26
C LEU A 203 -19.59 7.77 13.38
N ARG A 204 -18.42 7.14 13.22
CA ARG A 204 -18.25 5.93 12.38
C ARG A 204 -18.62 4.63 13.11
N GLN A 205 -18.84 4.68 14.42
CA GLN A 205 -19.16 3.49 15.22
C GLN A 205 -20.38 2.75 14.64
N GLY A 206 -20.27 1.42 14.52
CA GLY A 206 -21.30 0.58 13.92
C GLY A 206 -21.31 0.52 12.38
N HIS A 207 -20.68 1.49 11.69
CA HIS A 207 -20.62 1.55 10.23
C HIS A 207 -19.27 1.07 9.67
N MET A 208 -18.23 1.08 10.51
CA MET A 208 -16.89 0.62 10.12
C MET A 208 -16.84 -0.88 9.83
N TRP A 209 -16.03 -1.24 8.85
CA TRP A 209 -15.77 -2.62 8.46
C TRP A 209 -14.46 -3.12 9.08
N ALA A 210 -14.22 -2.75 10.34
CA ALA A 210 -12.94 -2.93 11.04
C ALA A 210 -12.42 -4.38 11.05
N LYS A 211 -13.34 -5.37 10.98
CA LYS A 211 -12.97 -6.79 10.89
C LYS A 211 -12.13 -7.13 9.65
N TYR A 212 -12.39 -6.47 8.52
CA TYR A 212 -11.66 -6.71 7.27
C TYR A 212 -10.33 -5.97 7.26
N PHE A 213 -10.26 -4.78 7.88
CA PHE A 213 -9.04 -3.97 7.94
C PHE A 213 -8.21 -4.21 9.21
N ASN A 214 -8.39 -5.36 9.86
CA ASN A 214 -7.62 -5.72 11.05
C ASN A 214 -6.18 -6.10 10.66
N ILE A 215 -5.18 -5.49 11.30
CA ILE A 215 -3.76 -5.77 11.02
C ILE A 215 -3.40 -7.26 11.10
N SER A 216 -3.97 -8.01 12.05
CA SER A 216 -3.66 -9.43 12.22
C SER A 216 -4.24 -10.27 11.07
N LEU A 217 -5.40 -9.89 10.55
CA LEU A 217 -5.99 -10.51 9.37
C LEU A 217 -5.18 -10.19 8.12
N LEU A 218 -4.90 -8.91 7.88
CA LEU A 218 -4.12 -8.46 6.72
C LEU A 218 -2.74 -9.12 6.68
N LYS A 219 -2.06 -9.17 7.83
CA LYS A 219 -0.76 -9.82 7.95
C LYS A 219 -0.83 -11.32 7.63
N ARG A 220 -1.83 -12.04 8.15
CA ARG A 220 -1.99 -13.47 7.88
C ARG A 220 -2.24 -13.74 6.40
N MET A 221 -3.19 -13.03 5.79
CA MET A 221 -3.49 -13.20 4.36
C MET A 221 -2.26 -12.92 3.48
N ASP A 222 -1.47 -11.93 3.86
CA ASP A 222 -0.27 -11.55 3.15
C ASP A 222 0.89 -12.57 3.34
N GLU A 223 1.00 -13.18 4.52
CA GLU A 223 1.90 -14.31 4.79
C GLU A 223 1.47 -15.57 4.03
N ASP A 224 0.17 -15.87 3.96
CA ASP A 224 -0.38 -17.01 3.22
C ASP A 224 -0.07 -16.91 1.70
N LEU A 225 -0.19 -15.71 1.12
CA LEU A 225 0.22 -15.45 -0.27
C LEU A 225 1.73 -15.64 -0.47
N ALA A 226 2.53 -15.33 0.55
CA ALA A 226 3.98 -15.51 0.52
C ALA A 226 4.43 -16.94 0.56
N GLU A 227 3.79 -17.73 1.42
CA GLU A 227 3.98 -19.17 1.46
C GLU A 227 3.62 -19.79 0.09
N ALA A 228 2.45 -19.47 -0.46
CA ALA A 228 2.02 -19.98 -1.77
C ALA A 228 3.01 -19.66 -2.90
N ALA A 229 3.61 -18.46 -2.88
CA ALA A 229 4.55 -18.06 -3.92
C ALA A 229 5.90 -18.77 -3.80
N ASP A 230 6.31 -19.02 -2.57
CA ASP A 230 7.53 -19.75 -2.25
C ASP A 230 7.43 -21.23 -2.62
N ASP A 231 6.24 -21.82 -2.45
CA ASP A 231 5.95 -23.21 -2.83
C ASP A 231 5.69 -23.39 -4.33
N GLY A 232 5.50 -22.28 -5.06
CA GLY A 232 5.19 -22.30 -6.49
C GLY A 232 3.72 -22.59 -6.80
N ASP A 233 2.86 -22.52 -5.78
CA ASP A 233 1.40 -22.73 -5.85
C ASP A 233 0.72 -21.49 -6.41
N ARG A 234 0.94 -21.22 -7.69
CA ARG A 234 0.35 -20.06 -8.37
C ARG A 234 -1.17 -20.27 -8.54
N PRO A 235 -2.00 -19.38 -7.98
CA PRO A 235 -3.46 -19.52 -8.10
C PRO A 235 -3.97 -19.26 -9.52
N SER A 236 -3.21 -18.52 -10.34
CA SER A 236 -3.57 -18.14 -11.71
C SER A 236 -2.33 -17.92 -12.60
N GLU A 237 -2.54 -17.89 -13.92
CA GLU A 237 -1.49 -17.49 -14.89
C GLU A 237 -1.06 -16.03 -14.70
N MET A 238 -2.01 -15.15 -14.34
CA MET A 238 -1.79 -13.74 -14.03
C MET A 238 -1.83 -13.54 -12.53
N TRP A 239 -0.65 -13.60 -11.92
CA TRP A 239 -0.44 -13.34 -10.50
C TRP A 239 0.54 -12.19 -10.33
N LEU A 240 0.04 -11.03 -9.89
CA LEU A 240 0.88 -9.84 -9.71
C LEU A 240 1.65 -9.92 -8.40
N TRP A 241 1.14 -10.60 -7.39
CA TRP A 241 1.86 -10.89 -6.17
C TRP A 241 3.00 -11.91 -6.45
N PRO A 242 4.25 -11.73 -5.95
CA PRO A 242 4.77 -10.69 -5.06
C PRO A 242 5.34 -9.45 -5.76
N LEU A 243 5.16 -9.29 -7.08
CA LEU A 243 5.68 -8.13 -7.84
C LEU A 243 5.09 -6.80 -7.35
N THR A 244 3.98 -6.84 -6.60
CA THR A 244 3.33 -5.70 -5.96
C THR A 244 4.11 -5.14 -4.75
N GLY A 245 5.09 -5.87 -4.20
CA GLY A 245 6.03 -5.37 -3.18
C GLY A 245 6.72 -6.47 -2.37
N GLU A 246 7.84 -6.16 -1.72
CA GLU A 246 8.56 -7.09 -0.83
C GLU A 246 7.71 -7.48 0.37
N VAL A 247 7.72 -8.77 0.69
CA VAL A 247 6.99 -9.37 1.81
C VAL A 247 8.01 -10.02 2.73
N HIS A 248 7.93 -9.74 4.02
CA HIS A 248 8.77 -10.36 5.03
C HIS A 248 7.89 -11.25 5.90
N TRP A 249 8.04 -12.56 5.73
CA TRP A 249 7.31 -13.57 6.50
C TRP A 249 8.28 -14.56 7.16
N GLN A 250 7.77 -15.36 8.09
CA GLN A 250 8.57 -16.26 8.93
C GLN A 250 9.49 -17.18 8.11
N GLY A 251 9.02 -17.75 7.00
CA GLY A 251 9.80 -18.64 6.15
C GLY A 251 10.96 -17.93 5.42
N ILE A 252 10.88 -16.63 5.14
CA ILE A 252 12.03 -15.86 4.65
C ILE A 252 13.11 -15.77 5.73
N TYR A 253 12.74 -15.45 6.97
CA TYR A 253 13.69 -15.37 8.08
C TYR A 253 14.35 -16.72 8.37
N GLU A 254 13.59 -17.82 8.29
CA GLU A 254 14.10 -19.18 8.46
C GLU A 254 15.09 -19.55 7.35
N ARG A 255 14.75 -19.27 6.09
CA ARG A 255 15.66 -19.51 4.95
C ARG A 255 16.93 -18.67 5.03
N GLU A 256 16.83 -17.39 5.35
CA GLU A 256 18.01 -16.55 5.57
C GLU A 256 18.87 -17.08 6.72
N ARG A 257 18.25 -17.51 7.81
CA ARG A 257 18.94 -18.09 8.96
C ARG A 257 19.66 -19.37 8.56
N GLU A 258 19.03 -20.27 7.81
CA GLU A 258 19.65 -21.47 7.26
C GLU A 258 20.83 -21.16 6.35
N GLN A 259 20.68 -20.20 5.42
CA GLN A 259 21.76 -19.79 4.53
C GLN A 259 22.94 -19.25 5.32
N ARG A 260 22.71 -18.42 6.34
CA ARG A 260 23.76 -17.93 7.25
C ARG A 260 24.45 -19.09 7.98
N TYR A 261 23.71 -20.11 8.41
CA TYR A 261 24.28 -21.32 9.00
C TYR A 261 25.13 -22.12 8.00
N ARG A 262 24.65 -22.33 6.77
CA ARG A 262 25.39 -23.03 5.70
C ARG A 262 26.71 -22.32 5.39
N LEU A 263 26.69 -20.99 5.23
CA LEU A 263 27.88 -20.17 5.03
C LEU A 263 28.87 -20.28 6.20
N LYS A 264 28.37 -20.30 7.45
CA LYS A 264 29.20 -20.47 8.64
C LYS A 264 29.87 -21.85 8.68
N MET A 265 29.15 -22.91 8.30
CA MET A 265 29.70 -24.27 8.24
C MET A 265 30.73 -24.44 7.12
N ASP A 266 30.47 -23.88 5.93
CA ASP A 266 31.43 -23.87 4.83
C ASP A 266 32.72 -23.11 5.22
N LYS A 267 32.59 -21.95 5.88
CA LYS A 267 33.74 -21.19 6.40
C LYS A 267 34.57 -22.00 7.41
N LYS A 268 33.91 -22.73 8.32
CA LYS A 268 34.56 -23.63 9.27
C LYS A 268 35.30 -24.76 8.55
N ARG A 269 34.66 -25.41 7.57
CA ARG A 269 35.26 -26.48 6.76
C ARG A 269 36.52 -25.98 6.03
N LYS A 270 36.41 -24.87 5.29
CA LYS A 270 37.54 -24.24 4.57
C LYS A 270 38.68 -23.85 5.51
N THR A 271 38.37 -23.41 6.73
CA THR A 271 39.40 -23.06 7.73
C THR A 271 40.12 -24.30 8.24
N ARG A 272 39.38 -25.40 8.48
CA ARG A 272 39.96 -26.68 8.90
C ARG A 272 40.83 -27.30 7.81
N GLU A 273 40.37 -27.29 6.56
CA GLU A 273 41.15 -27.72 5.39
C GLU A 273 42.44 -26.89 5.24
N LYS A 274 42.36 -25.55 5.35
CA LYS A 274 43.55 -24.68 5.36
C LYS A 274 44.51 -25.00 6.50
N LEU A 275 44.00 -25.35 7.68
CA LEU A 275 44.83 -25.73 8.83
C LEU A 275 45.55 -27.06 8.59
N PHE A 276 44.85 -28.05 8.03
CA PHE A 276 45.43 -29.34 7.65
C PHE A 276 46.49 -29.20 6.54
N GLU A 277 46.22 -28.40 5.51
CA GLU A 277 47.20 -28.06 4.47
C GLU A 277 48.46 -27.42 5.08
N ARG A 278 48.30 -26.48 6.03
CA ARG A 278 49.44 -25.86 6.74
C ARG A 278 50.24 -26.86 7.57
N MET A 279 49.58 -27.82 8.23
CA MET A 279 50.28 -28.87 9.00
C MET A 279 51.01 -29.86 8.10
N LYS A 280 50.43 -30.20 6.93
CA LYS A 280 50.99 -31.21 6.02
C LYS A 280 52.09 -30.66 5.12
N TYR A 281 51.96 -29.41 4.65
CA TYR A 281 52.86 -28.81 3.66
C TYR A 281 53.56 -27.53 4.14
N GLY A 282 53.34 -27.11 5.39
CA GLY A 282 53.90 -25.87 5.93
C GLY A 282 53.22 -24.60 5.43
N TYR A 283 53.74 -23.43 5.79
CA TYR A 283 53.27 -22.16 5.25
C TYR A 283 53.73 -22.00 3.81
N LYS A 284 52.80 -22.03 2.85
CA LYS A 284 53.08 -21.57 1.47
C LYS A 284 53.26 -20.05 1.48
N GLN A 285 54.50 -19.58 1.53
CA GLN A 285 54.84 -18.17 1.28
C GLN A 285 54.52 -17.84 -0.18
N LYS A 286 53.69 -16.81 -0.41
CA LYS A 286 53.60 -16.22 -1.75
C LYS A 286 54.88 -15.41 -1.99
N SER A 287 55.54 -15.64 -3.11
CA SER A 287 56.67 -14.81 -3.54
C SER A 287 56.19 -13.37 -3.72
N LEU A 288 56.99 -12.40 -3.29
CA LEU A 288 56.68 -10.96 -3.33
C LEU A 288 56.75 -10.35 -4.74
N GLY A 289 56.44 -11.12 -5.79
CA GLY A 289 56.57 -10.65 -7.18
C GLY A 289 55.82 -11.51 -8.18
N GLY A 290 54.48 -11.50 -8.11
CA GLY A 290 53.58 -12.12 -9.08
C GLY A 290 52.17 -11.55 -8.96
#